data_AF-A0A919GJ85-F1
#
_entry.id   AF-A0A919GJ85-F1
#
_cell.length_a   1.000
_cell.length_b   1.000
_cell.length_c   1.000
_cell.angle_alpha   90.00
_cell.angle_beta   90.00
_cell.angle_gamma   90.00
#
_symmetry.space_group_name_H-M   'P 1'
#
loop_
_entity.id
_entity.type
_entity.pdbx_description
1 polymer ?
#
loop_
_entity_poly.entity_id
_entity_poly.type
_entity_poly.pdbx_seq_one_letter_code
_entity_poly.pdbx_strand_id
1 'polypeptide(L)'
;MVTRIVGVGVLVAVCLFAVLVVARLFRKVEQGKALIVSRMRKADVTFTGQVVLPVLHKAEVMDISVKTIEITRAGKEGLII
;
A
#
# COMPACT_ATOMS: atom_id res chain seq x y z
N MET A 1 35.86 -0.42 28.87
CA MET A 1 34.45 -0.11 29.19
C MET A 1 33.84 0.85 28.16
N VAL A 2 34.50 1.97 27.87
CA VAL A 2 34.03 3.01 26.93
C VAL A 2 33.74 2.49 25.51
N THR A 3 34.62 1.68 24.91
CA THR A 3 34.43 1.15 23.54
C THR A 3 33.18 0.28 23.38
N ARG A 4 32.78 -0.46 24.41
CA ARG A 4 31.56 -1.29 24.38
C ARG A 4 30.30 -0.42 24.41
N ILE A 5 30.31 0.67 25.17
CA ILE A 5 29.19 1.62 25.25
C ILE A 5 29.03 2.36 23.92
N VAL A 6 30.14 2.81 23.33
CA VAL A 6 30.12 3.44 22.00
C VAL A 6 29.63 2.45 20.93
N GLY A 7 30.10 1.19 20.95
CA GLY A 7 29.65 0.16 20.02
C GLY A 7 28.15 -0.11 20.10
N VAL A 8 27.58 -0.22 21.31
CA VAL A 8 26.13 -0.39 21.51
C VAL A 8 25.36 0.85 21.06
N GLY A 9 25.85 2.05 21.39
CA GLY A 9 25.22 3.30 20.97
C GLY A 9 25.14 3.44 19.45
N VAL A 10 26.21 3.10 18.73
CA VAL A 10 26.24 3.11 17.26
C VAL A 10 25.29 2.05 16.69
N LEU A 11 25.28 0.84 17.23
CA LEU A 11 24.38 -0.23 16.78
C LEU A 11 22.91 0.18 16.91
N VAL A 12 22.53 0.75 18.06
CA VAL A 12 21.17 1.24 18.30
C VAL A 12 20.80 2.36 17.33
N ALA A 13 21.70 3.32 17.08
CA ALA A 13 21.46 4.41 16.15
C ALA A 13 21.23 3.90 14.71
N VAL A 14 22.01 2.92 14.25
CA VAL A 14 21.85 2.30 12.93
C VAL A 14 20.51 1.55 12.82
N CYS A 15 20.14 0.78 13.84
CA CYS A 15 18.85 0.09 13.86
C CYS A 15 17.67 1.08 13.80
N LEU A 16 17.70 2.15 14.59
CA LEU A 16 16.69 3.20 14.56
C LEU A 16 16.59 3.87 13.19
N PHE A 17 17.71 4.18 12.57
CA PHE A 17 17.76 4.76 11.23
C PHE A 17 17.13 3.82 10.18
N ALA A 18 17.46 2.53 10.22
CA ALA A 18 16.89 1.54 9.30
C ALA A 18 15.36 1.44 9.43
N VAL A 19 14.84 1.44 10.66
CA VAL A 19 13.39 1.41 10.92
C VAL A 19 12.70 2.66 10.36
N LEU A 20 13.30 3.84 10.56
CA LEU A 20 12.75 5.09 10.02
C LEU A 20 12.69 5.10 8.49
N VAL A 21 13.71 4.55 7.82
CA VAL A 21 13.73 4.41 6.36
C VAL A 21 12.61 3.49 5.90
N VAL A 22 12.47 2.30 6.50
CA VAL A 22 11.40 1.36 6.13
C VAL A 22 10.02 1.96 6.39
N ALA A 23 9.82 2.66 7.50
CA ALA A 23 8.56 3.33 7.83
C ALA A 23 8.19 4.40 6.78
N ARG A 24 9.17 5.15 6.25
CA ARG A 24 8.94 6.14 5.18
C ARG A 24 8.54 5.49 3.84
N LEU A 25 9.03 4.27 3.58
CA LEU A 25 8.76 3.53 2.34
C LEU A 25 7.49 2.69 2.41
N PHE A 26 6.97 2.42 3.61
CA PHE A 26 5.77 1.61 3.79
C PHE A 26 4.51 2.40 3.44
N ARG A 27 3.81 2.00 2.38
CA ARG A 27 2.50 2.54 2.01
C ARG A 27 1.42 1.65 2.62
N LYS A 28 0.75 2.14 3.66
CA LYS A 28 -0.41 1.47 4.27
C LYS A 28 -1.65 1.70 3.41
N VAL A 29 -2.47 0.66 3.24
CA VAL A 29 -3.72 0.70 2.46
C VAL A 29 -4.91 0.70 3.41
N GLU A 30 -5.89 1.54 3.11
CA GLU A 30 -7.16 1.58 3.85
C GLU A 30 -8.07 0.45 3.38
N GLN A 31 -8.91 -0.07 4.29
CA GLN A 31 -9.89 -1.09 3.95
C GLN A 31 -10.85 -0.57 2.87
N GLY A 32 -11.17 -1.40 1.87
CA GLY A 32 -11.97 -1.00 0.70
C GLY A 32 -11.16 -0.32 -0.41
N LYS A 33 -9.84 -0.17 -0.25
CA LYS A 33 -8.92 0.29 -1.28
C LYS A 33 -7.88 -0.79 -1.62
N ALA A 34 -7.33 -0.72 -2.81
CA ALA A 34 -6.21 -1.55 -3.27
C ALA A 34 -5.05 -0.65 -3.68
N LEU A 35 -3.82 -1.05 -3.37
CA LEU A 35 -2.61 -0.39 -3.85
C LEU A 35 -2.10 -1.13 -5.07
N ILE A 36 -2.08 -0.44 -6.20
CA ILE A 36 -1.50 -0.91 -7.45
C ILE A 36 -0.12 -0.29 -7.60
N VAL A 37 0.90 -1.15 -7.67
CA VAL A 37 2.30 -0.75 -7.80
C VAL A 37 2.78 -1.17 -9.18
N SER A 38 2.91 -0.22 -10.09
CA SER A 38 3.47 -0.43 -11.42
C SER A 38 4.99 -0.46 -11.33
N ARG A 39 5.57 -1.66 -11.45
CA ARG A 39 7.01 -1.85 -11.61
C ARG A 39 7.38 -1.89 -13.09
N MET A 40 8.68 -1.81 -13.40
CA MET A 40 9.19 -1.78 -14.78
C MET A 40 8.68 -2.88 -15.72
N ARG A 41 8.28 -4.04 -15.20
CA ARG A 41 7.82 -5.18 -16.02
C ARG A 41 6.46 -5.76 -15.64
N LYS A 42 5.94 -5.43 -14.45
CA LYS A 42 4.71 -6.01 -13.89
C LYS A 42 4.02 -5.03 -12.96
N ALA A 43 2.70 -5.05 -12.95
CA ALA A 43 1.91 -4.40 -11.92
C ALA A 43 1.60 -5.40 -10.81
N ASP A 44 1.86 -5.01 -9.57
CA ASP A 44 1.48 -5.79 -8.38
C ASP A 44 0.33 -5.11 -7.66
N VAL A 45 -0.62 -5.90 -7.19
CA VAL A 45 -1.80 -5.41 -6.45
C VAL A 45 -1.76 -5.96 -5.04
N THR A 46 -1.87 -5.09 -4.04
CA THR A 46 -1.95 -5.49 -2.63
C THR A 46 -3.09 -4.77 -1.92
N PHE A 47 -3.74 -5.45 -0.97
CA PHE A 47 -4.90 -4.93 -0.22
C PHE A 47 -4.56 -4.51 1.22
N THR A 48 -3.37 -4.84 1.72
CA THR A 48 -2.96 -4.57 3.11
C THR A 48 -1.95 -3.45 3.20
N GLY A 49 -0.95 -3.46 2.32
CA GLY A 49 0.19 -2.54 2.35
C GLY A 49 1.46 -3.22 1.87
N GLN A 50 2.35 -2.42 1.32
CA GLN A 50 3.64 -2.90 0.82
C GLN A 50 4.68 -1.78 0.95
N VAL A 51 5.94 -2.19 1.08
CA VAL A 51 7.08 -1.28 0.91
C VAL A 51 7.19 -0.91 -0.57
N VAL A 52 6.97 0.37 -0.88
CA VAL A 52 7.03 0.88 -2.24
C VAL A 52 8.11 1.95 -2.31
N LEU A 53 9.00 1.81 -3.29
CA LEU A 53 9.97 2.85 -3.65
C LEU A 53 9.26 3.94 -4.46
N PRO A 54 8.95 5.12 -3.87
CA PRO A 54 8.08 6.11 -4.49
C PRO A 54 8.68 6.76 -5.75
N VAL A 55 10.00 6.72 -5.89
CA VAL A 55 10.71 7.32 -7.04
C VAL A 55 10.80 6.36 -8.23
N LEU A 56 10.86 5.05 -7.97
CA LEU A 56 11.06 4.03 -9.02
C LEU A 56 9.75 3.38 -9.47
N HIS A 57 8.76 3.29 -8.59
CA HIS A 57 7.49 2.62 -8.85
C HIS A 57 6.33 3.60 -8.75
N LYS A 58 5.40 3.54 -9.71
CA LYS A 58 4.15 4.30 -9.63
C LYS A 58 3.21 3.56 -8.69
N ALA A 59 2.83 4.20 -7.58
CA ALA A 59 1.92 3.64 -6.59
C ALA A 59 0.57 4.37 -6.68
N GLU A 60 -0.47 3.65 -7.09
CA GLU A 60 -1.83 4.18 -7.22
C GLU A 60 -2.74 3.50 -6.21
N VAL A 61 -3.51 4.30 -5.46
CA VAL A 61 -4.52 3.77 -4.55
C VAL A 61 -5.85 3.81 -5.27
N MET A 62 -6.45 2.64 -5.48
CA MET A 62 -7.74 2.48 -6.16
C MET A 62 -8.82 2.07 -5.17
N ASP A 63 -10.00 2.67 -5.30
CA ASP A 63 -11.17 2.28 -4.54
C ASP A 63 -11.79 1.01 -5.16
N ILE A 64 -11.92 -0.04 -4.35
CA ILE A 64 -12.52 -1.32 -4.74
C ILE A 64 -13.88 -1.54 -4.06
N SER A 65 -14.47 -0.47 -3.51
CA SER A 65 -15.77 -0.52 -2.86
C SER A 65 -16.84 -0.96 -3.85
N VAL A 66 -17.52 -2.05 -3.53
CA VAL A 66 -18.65 -2.55 -4.30
C VAL A 66 -19.81 -1.54 -4.20
N LYS A 67 -20.27 -1.05 -5.35
CA LYS A 67 -21.47 -0.23 -5.46
C LYS A 67 -22.54 -1.05 -6.17
N THR A 68 -23.69 -1.21 -5.53
CA THR A 68 -24.84 -1.87 -6.16
C THR A 68 -25.30 -1.01 -7.32
N ILE A 69 -25.24 -1.55 -8.53
CA ILE A 69 -25.79 -0.90 -9.72
C ILE A 69 -27.21 -1.42 -9.89
N GLU A 70 -28.20 -0.55 -9.71
CA GLU A 70 -29.59 -0.87 -10.01
C GLU A 70 -29.82 -0.73 -11.52
N ILE A 71 -29.84 -1.86 -12.22
CA ILE A 71 -30.12 -1.90 -13.66
C ILE A 71 -31.63 -1.90 -13.84
N THR A 72 -32.23 -0.71 -13.95
CA THR A 72 -33.64 -0.58 -14.35
C THR A 72 -33.75 -0.88 -15.84
N ARG A 73 -34.23 -2.08 -16.18
CA ARG A 73 -34.66 -2.38 -17.56
C ARG A 73 -35.98 -1.68 -17.83
N ALA A 74 -35.93 -0.49 -18.42
CA ALA A 74 -37.11 0.13 -19.04
C ALA A 74 -37.40 -0.52 -20.42
N GLY A 75 -37.69 -1.82 -20.42
CA GLY A 75 -38.20 -2.55 -21.57
C GLY A 75 -39.69 -2.79 -21.39
N LYS A 76 -40.49 -2.61 -22.45
CA LYS A 76 -41.96 -2.72 -22.43
C LYS A 76 -42.54 -4.05 -21.95
N GLU A 77 -41.73 -5.06 -21.63
CA GLU A 77 -42.18 -6.38 -21.18
C GLU A 77 -41.19 -7.01 -20.18
N GLY A 78 -41.18 -6.55 -18.93
CA GLY A 78 -40.36 -7.23 -17.93
C GLY A 78 -40.46 -6.60 -16.57
N LEU A 79 -41.38 -7.14 -15.77
CA LEU A 79 -41.53 -6.94 -14.33
C LEU A 79 -40.18 -6.70 -13.63
N ILE A 80 -40.05 -5.54 -13.00
CA ILE A 80 -38.91 -5.20 -12.15
C ILE A 80 -39.28 -5.66 -10.75
N ILE A 81 -38.46 -6.53 -10.16
CA ILE A 81 -38.56 -6.98 -8.77
C ILE A 81 -37.91 -5.93 -7.87
#